data_AF-A0A0P0N1X1-F1
#
_entry.id   AF-A0A0P0N1X1-F1
#
_cell.length_a   1.000
_cell.length_b   1.000
_cell.length_c   1.000
_cell.angle_alpha   90.00
_cell.angle_beta   90.00
_cell.angle_gamma   90.00
#
_symmetry.space_group_name_H-M   'P 1'
#
loop_
_entity.id
_entity.type
_entity.pdbx_description
1 polymer ?
#
loop_
_entity_poly.entity_id
_entity_poly.type
_entity_poly.pdbx_seq_one_letter_code
_entity_poly.pdbx_strand_id
1 'polypeptide(L)'
;MCWKLVRNGIGRELESQEGVAVYRVSGGELEALLRAKIVEEAMELAESGSLEEAADLLEALREWLRLRGLALEDALRAADEKRRQRGGFSGGYVAVWLDREVC
;
A
#
# COMPACT_ATOMS: atom_id res chain seq x y z
N MET A 1 13.41 -14.02 -10.18
CA MET A 1 14.08 -12.70 -10.12
C MET A 1 13.41 -11.93 -8.98
N CYS A 2 14.16 -11.51 -7.97
CA CYS A 2 13.62 -10.76 -6.82
C CYS A 2 13.66 -9.27 -7.16
N TRP A 3 12.55 -8.55 -6.97
CA TRP A 3 12.45 -7.12 -7.23
C TRP A 3 11.56 -6.49 -6.16
N LYS A 4 11.82 -5.23 -5.81
CA LYS A 4 10.99 -4.40 -4.94
C LYS A 4 10.98 -2.96 -5.48
N LEU A 5 9.83 -2.28 -5.37
CA LEU A 5 9.79 -0.82 -5.51
C LEU A 5 10.32 -0.22 -4.20
N VAL A 6 11.37 0.59 -4.26
CA VAL A 6 12.05 1.11 -3.06
C VAL A 6 11.88 2.62 -2.91
N ARG A 7 12.02 3.11 -1.68
CA ARG A 7 12.07 4.55 -1.38
C ARG A 7 13.26 5.21 -2.10
N ASN A 8 13.13 6.51 -2.36
CA ASN A 8 14.15 7.29 -3.06
C ASN A 8 15.55 7.21 -2.43
N GLY A 9 15.63 7.21 -1.09
CA GLY A 9 16.92 7.08 -0.37
C GLY A 9 17.58 5.72 -0.62
N ILE A 10 16.80 4.66 -0.42
CA ILE A 10 17.23 3.27 -0.66
C ILE A 10 17.66 3.07 -2.11
N GLY A 11 16.88 3.59 -3.08
CA GLY A 11 17.24 3.51 -4.50
C GLY A 11 18.61 4.11 -4.80
N ARG A 12 18.93 5.28 -4.22
CA ARG A 12 20.26 5.92 -4.39
C ARG A 12 21.39 5.15 -3.72
N GLU A 13 21.13 4.53 -2.57
CA GLU A 13 22.11 3.68 -1.89
C GLU A 13 22.44 2.44 -2.74
N LEU A 14 21.41 1.82 -3.32
CA LEU A 14 21.53 0.62 -4.15
C LEU A 14 22.19 0.86 -5.52
N GLU A 15 22.19 2.10 -6.05
CA GLU A 15 22.82 2.43 -7.34
C GLU A 15 24.32 2.09 -7.39
N SER A 16 25.00 2.12 -6.24
CA SER A 16 26.43 1.80 -6.13
C SER A 16 26.71 0.34 -5.73
N GLN A 17 25.68 -0.46 -5.48
CA GLN A 17 25.84 -1.84 -5.01
C GLN A 17 26.11 -2.80 -6.19
N GLU A 18 27.21 -3.53 -6.12
CA GLU A 18 27.52 -4.57 -7.09
C GLU A 18 26.44 -5.66 -7.12
N GLY A 19 26.02 -6.07 -8.32
CA GLY A 19 24.99 -7.08 -8.52
C GLY A 19 23.55 -6.59 -8.39
N VAL A 20 23.31 -5.28 -8.16
CA VAL A 20 21.98 -4.68 -8.13
C VAL A 20 21.79 -3.73 -9.31
N ALA A 21 20.68 -3.91 -10.05
CA ALA A 21 20.29 -2.99 -11.10
C ALA A 21 19.17 -2.07 -10.61
N VAL A 22 19.41 -0.77 -10.62
CA VAL A 22 18.42 0.26 -10.26
C VAL A 22 18.00 1.02 -11.52
N TYR A 23 16.70 1.17 -11.72
CA TYR A 23 16.13 1.97 -12.80
C TYR A 23 14.88 2.71 -12.31
N ARG A 24 14.50 3.78 -13.03
CA ARG A 24 13.34 4.60 -12.68
C ARG A 24 12.19 4.30 -13.65
N VAL A 25 11.01 4.15 -13.09
CA VAL A 25 9.75 3.95 -13.83
C VAL A 25 8.85 5.17 -13.69
N SER A 26 7.84 5.30 -14.56
CA SER A 26 6.87 6.39 -14.49
C SER A 26 5.52 5.99 -15.10
N GLY A 27 4.50 6.85 -14.95
CA GLY A 27 3.19 6.64 -15.54
C GLY A 27 2.54 5.33 -15.11
N GLY A 28 1.97 4.59 -16.08
CA GLY A 28 1.24 3.35 -15.81
C GLY A 28 2.10 2.22 -15.22
N GLU A 29 3.40 2.19 -15.55
CA GLU A 29 4.34 1.22 -14.98
C GLU A 29 4.54 1.46 -13.47
N LEU A 30 4.73 2.71 -13.07
CA LEU A 30 4.82 3.08 -11.67
C LEU A 30 3.51 2.80 -10.92
N GLU A 31 2.35 3.05 -11.53
CA GLU A 31 1.06 2.71 -10.91
C GLU A 31 0.94 1.20 -10.64
N ALA A 32 1.33 0.36 -11.61
CA ALA A 32 1.32 -1.09 -11.45
C ALA A 32 2.24 -1.55 -10.31
N LEU A 33 3.45 -0.99 -10.24
CA LEU A 33 4.43 -1.30 -9.20
C LEU A 33 3.99 -0.81 -7.81
N LEU A 34 3.35 0.36 -7.70
CA LEU A 34 2.79 0.82 -6.42
C LEU A 34 1.65 -0.07 -5.94
N ARG A 35 0.79 -0.58 -6.83
CA ARG A 35 -0.25 -1.56 -6.46
C ARG A 35 0.36 -2.85 -5.91
N ALA A 36 1.42 -3.34 -6.54
CA ALA A 36 2.15 -4.50 -6.03
C ALA A 36 2.79 -4.20 -4.67
N LYS A 37 3.43 -3.03 -4.51
CA LYS A 37 4.04 -2.60 -3.26
C LYS A 37 3.02 -2.49 -2.13
N ILE A 38 1.83 -1.95 -2.37
CA ILE A 38 0.74 -1.91 -1.37
C ILE A 38 0.37 -3.31 -0.87
N VAL A 39 0.35 -4.32 -1.75
CA VAL A 39 0.05 -5.70 -1.36
C VAL A 39 1.21 -6.31 -0.57
N GLU A 40 2.45 -6.11 -1.03
CA GLU A 40 3.67 -6.52 -0.34
C GLU A 40 3.69 -6.00 1.11
N GLU A 41 3.53 -4.68 1.29
CA GLU A 41 3.56 -4.03 2.60
C GLU A 41 2.38 -4.44 3.49
N ALA A 42 1.21 -4.67 2.91
CA ALA A 42 0.07 -5.18 3.66
C ALA A 42 0.32 -6.62 4.17
N MET A 43 1.03 -7.44 3.39
CA MET A 43 1.44 -8.78 3.82
C MET A 43 2.53 -8.72 4.88
N GLU A 44 3.55 -7.87 4.71
CA GLU A 44 4.63 -7.67 5.70
C GLU A 44 4.07 -7.11 7.03
N LEU A 45 3.09 -6.20 6.96
CA LEU A 45 2.35 -5.71 8.13
C LEU A 45 1.52 -6.81 8.79
N ALA A 46 0.86 -7.66 8.01
CA ALA A 46 0.07 -8.76 8.56
C ALA A 46 0.94 -9.83 9.25
N GLU A 47 2.16 -10.04 8.76
CA GLU A 47 3.13 -10.98 9.33
C GLU A 47 3.83 -10.42 10.57
N SER A 48 4.33 -9.18 10.50
CA SER A 48 5.15 -8.58 11.55
C SER A 48 4.34 -7.78 12.60
N GLY A 49 3.22 -7.19 12.20
CA GLY A 49 2.45 -6.24 13.00
C GLY A 49 3.19 -4.93 13.31
N SER A 50 4.28 -4.62 12.59
CA SER A 50 5.17 -3.51 12.96
C SER A 50 4.61 -2.14 12.52
N LEU A 51 4.94 -1.09 13.28
CA LEU A 51 4.62 0.28 12.90
C LEU A 51 5.36 0.72 11.63
N GLU A 52 6.52 0.12 11.35
CA GLU A 52 7.34 0.41 10.19
C GLU A 52 6.63 -0.02 8.90
N GLU A 53 6.13 -1.26 8.84
CA GLU A 53 5.36 -1.75 7.68
C GLU A 53 4.05 -0.98 7.50
N ALA A 54 3.42 -0.54 8.60
CA ALA A 54 2.24 0.33 8.53
C ALA A 54 2.58 1.70 7.91
N ALA A 55 3.78 2.22 8.19
CA ALA A 55 4.26 3.48 7.63
C ALA A 55 4.66 3.32 6.15
N ASP A 56 5.24 2.20 5.76
CA ASP A 56 5.57 1.89 4.36
C ASP A 56 4.31 1.65 3.52
N LEU A 57 3.32 0.94 4.05
CA LEU A 57 1.99 0.82 3.43
C LEU A 57 1.35 2.20 3.21
N LEU A 58 1.41 3.09 4.21
CA LEU A 58 0.88 4.45 4.10
C LEU A 58 1.61 5.29 3.05
N GLU A 59 2.93 5.16 2.94
CA GLU A 59 3.73 5.86 1.92
C GLU A 59 3.39 5.38 0.51
N ALA A 60 3.26 4.05 0.32
CA ALA A 60 2.84 3.49 -0.96
C ALA A 60 1.43 3.97 -1.37
N LEU A 61 0.49 4.03 -0.41
CA LEU A 61 -0.85 4.59 -0.64
C LEU A 61 -0.81 6.08 -1.00
N ARG A 62 0.03 6.86 -0.32
CA ARG A 62 0.20 8.30 -0.59
C ARG A 62 0.67 8.54 -2.02
N GLU A 63 1.68 7.82 -2.47
CA GLU A 63 2.23 7.98 -3.82
C GLU A 63 1.24 7.48 -4.90
N TRP A 64 0.52 6.39 -4.64
CA TRP A 64 -0.53 5.90 -5.53
C TRP A 64 -1.69 6.91 -5.69
N LEU A 65 -2.14 7.54 -4.59
CA LEU A 65 -3.15 8.60 -4.64
C LEU A 65 -2.63 9.81 -5.44
N ARG A 66 -1.38 10.21 -5.20
CA ARG A 66 -0.74 11.33 -5.89
C ARG A 66 -0.72 11.12 -7.41
N LEU A 67 -0.40 9.91 -7.88
CA LEU A 67 -0.44 9.57 -9.32
C LEU A 67 -1.84 9.69 -9.93
N ARG A 68 -2.89 9.51 -9.12
CA ARG A 68 -4.29 9.65 -9.53
C ARG A 68 -4.81 11.08 -9.38
N GLY A 69 -3.95 12.03 -9.01
CA GLY A 69 -4.35 13.42 -8.75
C GLY A 69 -5.18 13.59 -7.48
N LEU A 70 -5.05 12.67 -6.52
CA LEU A 70 -5.76 12.70 -5.24
C LEU A 70 -4.79 13.01 -4.11
N ALA A 71 -5.28 13.70 -3.08
CA ALA A 71 -4.55 13.91 -1.84
C ALA A 71 -4.87 12.81 -0.82
N LEU A 72 -4.00 12.62 0.18
CA LEU A 72 -4.27 11.68 1.27
C LEU A 72 -5.54 12.08 2.04
N GLU A 73 -5.77 13.38 2.17
CA GLU A 73 -6.94 13.98 2.81
C GLU A 73 -8.25 13.59 2.11
N ASP A 74 -8.24 13.35 0.80
CA ASP A 74 -9.42 12.87 0.08
C ASP A 74 -9.76 11.43 0.46
N ALA A 75 -8.75 10.58 0.63
CA ALA A 75 -8.93 9.21 1.12
C ALA A 75 -9.41 9.19 2.58
N LEU A 76 -8.85 10.05 3.43
CA LEU A 76 -9.29 10.20 4.82
C LEU A 76 -10.74 10.67 4.90
N ARG A 77 -11.12 11.69 4.12
CA ARG A 77 -12.51 12.19 4.05
C ARG A 77 -13.47 11.10 3.59
N ALA A 78 -13.07 10.30 2.59
CA ALA A 78 -13.86 9.16 2.13
C ALA A 78 -14.00 8.06 3.20
N ALA A 79 -12.96 7.80 3.99
CA ALA A 79 -12.99 6.86 5.10
C ALA A 79 -13.88 7.35 6.25
N ASP A 80 -13.81 8.64 6.59
CA ASP A 80 -14.62 9.26 7.63
C ASP A 80 -16.10 9.30 7.26
N GLU A 81 -16.42 9.56 5.99
CA GLU A 81 -17.80 9.50 5.52
C GLU A 81 -18.38 8.08 5.63
N LYS A 82 -17.61 7.05 5.27
CA LYS A 82 -18.01 5.65 5.47
C LYS A 82 -18.20 5.34 6.95
N ARG A 83 -17.28 5.80 7.81
CA ARG A 83 -17.38 5.63 9.27
C ARG A 83 -18.62 6.31 9.83
N ARG A 84 -18.97 7.51 9.36
CA ARG A 84 -20.18 8.24 9.76
C ARG A 84 -21.45 7.50 9.35
N GLN A 85 -21.49 6.96 8.14
CA GLN A 85 -22.67 6.27 7.60
C GLN A 85 -22.87 4.87 8.18
N ARG A 86 -21.79 4.13 8.47
CA ARG A 86 -21.84 2.67 8.72
C ARG A 86 -21.08 2.23 9.98
N GLY A 87 -20.47 3.15 10.71
CA GLY A 87 -19.55 2.84 11.81
C GLY A 87 -18.16 2.40 11.33
N GLY A 88 -17.28 2.11 12.28
CA GLY A 88 -15.95 1.57 12.03
C GLY A 88 -15.84 0.09 12.40
N PHE A 89 -14.62 -0.44 12.31
CA PHE A 89 -14.35 -1.85 12.63
C PHE A 89 -14.28 -2.15 14.15
N SER A 90 -14.40 -1.14 15.01
CA SER A 90 -14.34 -1.32 16.48
C SER A 90 -15.48 -2.15 17.05
N GLY A 91 -16.57 -2.34 16.31
CA GLY A 91 -17.67 -3.23 16.70
C GLY A 91 -17.34 -4.72 16.59
N GLY A 92 -16.27 -5.10 15.87
CA GLY A 92 -15.81 -6.49 15.81
C GLY A 92 -16.76 -7.47 15.12
N TYR A 93 -17.68 -6.99 14.29
CA TYR A 93 -18.63 -7.85 13.57
C TYR A 93 -17.93 -8.69 12.49
N VAL A 94 -18.17 -9.99 12.48
CA VAL A 94 -17.74 -10.94 11.45
C VAL A 94 -18.97 -11.56 10.81
N ALA A 95 -19.06 -11.51 9.48
CA ALA A 95 -20.13 -12.13 8.72
C ALA A 95 -19.66 -13.48 8.13
N VAL A 96 -20.46 -14.54 8.32
CA VAL A 96 -20.25 -15.86 7.70
C VAL A 96 -21.43 -16.16 6.80
N TRP A 97 -21.16 -16.38 5.51
CA TRP A 97 -22.18 -16.72 4.52
C TRP A 97 -22.22 -18.23 4.33
N LEU A 98 -23.37 -18.86 4.59
CA LEU A 98 -23.49 -20.33 4.59
C LEU A 98 -23.53 -20.92 3.18
N ASP A 99 -24.00 -20.15 2.20
CA ASP A 99 -24.24 -20.63 0.82
C ASP A 99 -23.32 -19.95 -0.20
N ARG A 100 -22.27 -19.25 0.25
CA ARG A 100 -21.37 -18.50 -0.63
C ARG A 100 -20.02 -19.20 -0.68
N GLU A 101 -19.66 -19.74 -1.85
CA GLU A 101 -18.41 -20.48 -2.04
C GLU A 101 -17.15 -19.58 -2.04
N VAL A 102 -17.30 -18.27 -2.31
CA VAL A 102 -16.19 -17.30 -2.30
C VAL A 102 -16.67 -15.96 -1.74
N CYS A 103 -15.86 -15.38 -0.84
CA CYS A 103 -16.04 -14.04 -0.28
C CYS A 103 -15.32 -12.97 -1.12
#